data_AF-A0AAV0VUG4-F1
#
_entry.id   AF-A0AAV0VUG4-F1
#
_cell.length_a   1.000
_cell.length_b   1.000
_cell.length_c   1.000
_cell.angle_alpha   90.00
_cell.angle_beta   90.00
_cell.angle_gamma   90.00
#
_symmetry.space_group_name_H-M   'P 1'
#
loop_
_entity.id
_entity.type
_entity.pdbx_description
1 polymer ?
#
loop_
_entity_poly.entity_id
_entity_poly.type
_entity_poly.pdbx_seq_one_letter_code
_entity_poly.pdbx_strand_id
1 'polypeptide(L)'
;MNVSKKRKIDSECRVFQHKWINQYFVIGNKGKVMCLVCCELISVLREYNIKRHYESKHKVKYDSLYGQLREIEVNKLQKALTGEQTIFSKITTQNKAIISASVNVAKEGKPFTDAEFVKKCVLSMAGNICPDIVHKFEEVPLSARTITRRIEDVGDNLLNQLIKKTKTFQYFSLALDESTDVVDSAQLIVFIR
;
A
#
# COMPACT_ATOMS: atom_id res chain seq x y z
N MET A 1 0.10 1.61 -50.30
CA MET A 1 -0.76 1.61 -49.10
C MET A 1 -0.01 2.29 -47.97
N ASN A 2 -0.47 3.48 -47.55
CA ASN A 2 0.20 4.30 -46.54
C ASN A 2 -0.13 3.72 -45.16
N VAL A 3 0.80 2.96 -44.56
CA VAL A 3 0.62 2.42 -43.21
C VAL A 3 0.68 3.59 -42.24
N SER A 4 -0.50 4.08 -41.86
CA SER A 4 -0.66 5.07 -40.78
C SER A 4 0.04 4.53 -39.54
N LYS A 5 1.21 5.10 -39.21
CA LYS A 5 1.93 4.83 -37.96
C LYS A 5 0.96 5.16 -36.82
N LYS A 6 0.42 4.13 -36.15
CA LYS A 6 -0.40 4.30 -34.95
C LYS A 6 0.42 5.09 -33.94
N ARG A 7 -0.02 6.32 -33.64
CA ARG A 7 0.65 7.24 -32.70
C ARG A 7 0.68 6.60 -31.31
N LYS A 8 1.88 6.41 -30.75
CA LYS A 8 2.05 5.90 -29.38
C LYS A 8 1.80 7.01 -28.37
N ILE A 9 0.98 6.74 -27.36
CA ILE A 9 0.54 7.71 -26.34
C ILE A 9 1.73 8.36 -25.61
N ASP A 10 2.83 7.62 -25.45
CA ASP A 10 4.03 8.02 -24.73
C ASP A 10 4.84 9.12 -25.44
N SER A 11 4.56 9.37 -26.73
CA SER A 11 5.29 10.37 -27.55
C SER A 11 4.75 11.80 -27.45
N GLU A 12 3.60 12.01 -26.80
CA GLU A 12 2.90 13.31 -26.82
C GLU A 12 3.17 14.21 -25.60
N CYS A 13 4.11 13.88 -24.71
CA CYS A 13 4.50 14.70 -23.53
C CYS A 13 3.32 15.42 -22.85
N ARG A 14 2.21 14.70 -22.64
CA ARG A 14 0.96 15.32 -22.20
C ARG A 14 1.07 15.69 -20.71
N VAL A 15 0.86 16.96 -20.40
CA VAL A 15 0.96 17.49 -19.03
C VAL A 15 -0.42 17.87 -18.51
N PHE A 16 -0.67 17.53 -17.25
CA PHE A 16 -1.89 17.93 -16.56
C PHE A 16 -1.99 19.46 -16.43
N GLN A 17 -3.17 20.03 -16.70
CA GLN A 17 -3.38 21.46 -16.61
C GLN A 17 -4.11 21.83 -15.31
N HIS A 18 -3.53 22.72 -14.50
CA HIS A 18 -4.11 23.13 -13.21
C HIS A 18 -5.53 23.72 -13.35
N LYS A 19 -5.85 24.38 -14.47
CA LYS A 19 -7.21 24.90 -14.74
C LYS A 19 -8.29 23.82 -14.68
N TRP A 20 -7.95 22.56 -14.97
CA TRP A 20 -8.89 21.44 -14.96
C TRP A 20 -9.39 21.10 -13.55
N ILE A 21 -8.63 21.47 -12.52
CA ILE A 21 -9.03 21.28 -11.12
C ILE A 21 -10.36 21.99 -10.87
N ASN A 22 -10.41 23.28 -11.16
CA ASN A 22 -11.63 24.06 -11.00
C ASN A 22 -12.64 23.75 -12.11
N GLN A 23 -12.22 23.58 -13.37
CA GLN A 23 -13.18 23.38 -14.46
C GLN A 23 -13.96 22.06 -14.36
N TYR A 24 -13.29 20.97 -13.97
CA TYR A 24 -13.85 19.61 -14.07
C TYR A 24 -13.78 18.82 -12.75
N PHE A 25 -13.37 19.43 -11.64
CA PHE A 25 -13.19 18.76 -10.34
C PHE A 25 -12.24 17.56 -10.44
N VAL A 26 -11.04 17.76 -11.00
CA VAL A 26 -10.06 16.68 -11.17
C VAL A 26 -8.66 17.05 -10.69
N ILE A 27 -7.87 16.06 -10.29
CA ILE A 27 -6.45 16.24 -9.92
C ILE A 27 -5.54 15.26 -10.69
N GLY A 28 -4.27 15.64 -10.83
CA GLY A 28 -3.24 14.73 -11.34
C GLY A 28 -2.86 13.67 -10.31
N ASN A 29 -2.73 12.42 -10.74
CA ASN A 29 -2.27 11.30 -9.90
C ASN A 29 -1.35 10.37 -10.69
N LYS A 30 -0.03 10.44 -10.44
CA LYS A 30 1.02 9.57 -11.03
C LYS A 30 0.85 9.33 -12.55
N GLY A 31 0.67 10.40 -13.31
CA GLY A 31 0.51 10.36 -14.78
C GLY A 31 -0.92 10.09 -15.29
N LYS A 32 -1.90 9.90 -14.38
CA LYS A 32 -3.33 9.78 -14.68
C LYS A 32 -4.11 10.96 -14.08
N VAL A 33 -5.41 11.02 -14.38
CA VAL A 33 -6.32 12.01 -13.78
C VAL A 33 -7.31 11.30 -12.87
N MET A 34 -7.56 11.86 -11.69
CA MET A 34 -8.55 11.38 -10.73
C MET A 34 -9.66 12.41 -10.57
N CYS A 35 -10.91 11.97 -10.62
CA CYS A 35 -12.05 12.83 -10.31
C CYS A 35 -12.21 13.00 -8.80
N LEU A 36 -12.37 14.24 -8.34
CA LEU A 36 -12.59 14.57 -6.92
C LEU A 36 -14.00 14.24 -6.44
N VAL A 37 -14.97 14.09 -7.33
CA VAL A 37 -16.38 13.86 -6.98
C VAL A 37 -16.69 12.38 -6.79
N CYS A 38 -16.21 11.52 -7.70
CA CYS A 38 -16.49 10.08 -7.68
C CYS A 38 -15.24 9.19 -7.51
N CYS A 39 -14.05 9.79 -7.33
CA CYS A 39 -12.79 9.08 -7.15
C CYS A 39 -12.38 8.14 -8.30
N GLU A 40 -13.03 8.25 -9.48
CA GLU A 40 -12.69 7.46 -10.66
C GLU A 40 -11.39 7.95 -11.32
N LEU A 41 -10.58 6.98 -11.80
CA LEU A 41 -9.36 7.24 -12.56
C LEU A 41 -9.65 7.33 -14.06
N ILE A 42 -9.40 8.49 -14.64
CA ILE A 42 -9.43 8.73 -16.08
C ILE A 42 -8.03 8.41 -16.64
N SER A 43 -7.93 7.26 -17.29
CA SER A 43 -6.65 6.68 -17.71
C SER A 43 -5.92 7.47 -18.80
N VAL A 44 -6.65 8.24 -19.61
CA VAL A 44 -6.07 9.01 -20.72
C VAL A 44 -6.14 10.49 -20.42
N LEU A 45 -4.96 11.10 -20.23
CA LEU A 45 -4.76 12.52 -19.97
C LEU A 45 -5.05 13.37 -21.22
N ARG A 46 -6.34 13.56 -21.53
CA ARG A 46 -6.86 14.46 -22.57
C ARG A 46 -8.06 15.21 -22.03
N GLU A 47 -8.08 16.53 -22.24
CA GLU A 47 -9.18 17.40 -21.81
C GLU A 47 -10.54 16.90 -22.28
N TYR A 48 -10.67 16.42 -23.52
CA TYR A 48 -11.91 15.83 -24.01
C TYR A 48 -12.45 14.69 -23.13
N ASN A 49 -11.58 13.79 -22.65
CA ASN A 49 -12.01 12.67 -21.79
C ASN A 49 -12.43 13.16 -20.40
N ILE A 50 -11.68 14.12 -19.87
CA ILE A 50 -11.96 14.75 -18.57
C ILE A 50 -13.29 15.50 -18.62
N LYS A 51 -13.47 16.33 -19.65
CA LYS A 51 -14.69 17.10 -19.91
C LYS A 51 -15.88 16.17 -20.10
N ARG A 52 -15.78 15.14 -20.95
CA ARG A 52 -16.86 14.16 -21.17
C ARG A 52 -17.28 13.47 -19.87
N HIS A 53 -16.31 13.09 -19.03
CA HIS A 53 -16.58 12.51 -17.72
C HIS A 53 -17.36 13.48 -16.83
N TYR A 54 -16.89 14.74 -16.69
CA TYR A 54 -17.60 15.76 -15.91
C TYR A 54 -19.00 16.03 -16.45
N GLU A 55 -19.14 16.22 -17.77
CA GLU A 55 -20.41 16.54 -18.42
C GLU A 55 -21.46 15.45 -18.27
N SER A 56 -21.05 14.18 -18.37
CA SER A 56 -21.97 13.04 -18.27
C SER A 56 -22.35 12.65 -16.84
N LYS A 57 -21.47 12.87 -15.86
CA LYS A 57 -21.68 12.38 -14.48
C LYS A 57 -21.98 13.47 -13.46
N HIS A 58 -21.39 14.65 -13.61
CA HIS A 58 -21.30 15.64 -12.52
C HIS A 58 -21.89 17.00 -12.87
N LYS A 59 -22.01 17.33 -14.17
CA LYS A 59 -22.49 18.64 -14.62
C LYS A 59 -23.82 19.03 -13.98
N VAL A 60 -24.84 18.17 -14.04
CA VAL A 60 -26.19 18.48 -13.51
C VAL A 60 -26.15 19.02 -12.08
N LYS A 61 -25.25 18.48 -11.24
CA LYS A 61 -25.15 18.86 -9.83
C LYS A 61 -24.19 20.04 -9.58
N TYR A 62 -23.13 20.18 -10.38
CA TYR A 62 -22.03 21.09 -10.09
C TYR A 62 -21.88 22.26 -11.09
N ASP A 63 -22.67 22.34 -12.17
CA ASP A 63 -22.57 23.43 -13.17
C ASP A 63 -22.98 24.78 -12.60
N SER A 64 -23.90 24.79 -11.62
CA SER A 64 -24.37 26.00 -10.95
C SER A 64 -23.34 26.65 -10.03
N LEU A 65 -22.22 25.96 -9.74
CA LEU A 65 -21.15 26.50 -8.92
C LEU A 65 -20.16 27.29 -9.80
N TYR A 66 -19.97 28.56 -9.46
CA TYR A 66 -19.05 29.46 -10.14
C TYR A 66 -18.25 30.31 -9.15
N GLY A 67 -17.14 30.87 -9.63
CA GLY A 67 -16.24 31.72 -8.83
C GLY A 67 -15.79 31.05 -7.54
N GLN A 68 -15.83 31.81 -6.44
CA GLN A 68 -15.36 31.38 -5.12
C GLN A 68 -16.13 30.15 -4.58
N LEU A 69 -17.42 30.02 -4.87
CA LEU A 69 -18.21 28.87 -4.40
C LEU A 69 -17.67 27.55 -4.97
N ARG A 70 -17.23 27.58 -6.24
CA ARG A 70 -16.63 26.42 -6.90
C ARG A 70 -15.27 26.08 -6.29
N GLU A 71 -14.44 27.09 -6.02
CA GLU A 71 -13.12 26.90 -5.40
C GLU A 71 -13.25 26.33 -3.97
N ILE A 72 -14.22 26.79 -3.20
CA ILE A 72 -14.51 26.26 -1.85
C ILE A 72 -14.86 24.77 -1.94
N GLU A 73 -15.74 24.38 -2.87
CA GLU A 73 -16.15 22.97 -3.02
C GLU A 73 -15.00 22.09 -3.52
N VAL A 74 -14.19 22.58 -4.47
CA VAL A 74 -12.96 21.89 -4.91
C VAL A 74 -12.02 21.65 -3.73
N ASN A 75 -11.74 22.69 -2.94
CA ASN A 75 -10.86 22.60 -1.78
C ASN A 75 -11.39 21.62 -0.73
N LYS A 76 -12.71 21.62 -0.50
CA LYS A 76 -13.37 20.69 0.41
C LYS A 76 -13.20 19.24 -0.07
N LEU A 77 -13.49 18.95 -1.34
CA LEU A 77 -13.34 17.60 -1.91
C LEU A 77 -11.87 17.15 -1.91
N GLN A 78 -10.94 18.04 -2.21
CA GLN A 78 -9.51 17.74 -2.18
C GLN A 78 -9.03 17.43 -0.75
N LYS A 79 -9.50 18.20 0.25
CA LYS A 79 -9.21 17.92 1.67
C LYS A 79 -9.78 16.57 2.11
N ALA A 80 -11.02 16.25 1.72
CA ALA A 80 -11.63 14.95 2.02
C ALA A 80 -10.81 13.79 1.43
N LEU A 81 -10.49 13.88 0.14
CA LEU A 81 -9.70 12.86 -0.55
C LEU A 81 -8.30 12.71 0.05
N THR A 82 -7.64 13.82 0.39
CA THR A 82 -6.33 13.81 1.04
C THR A 82 -6.44 13.19 2.43
N GLY A 83 -7.47 13.53 3.21
CA GLY A 83 -7.76 12.93 4.51
C GLY A 83 -7.87 11.41 4.42
N GLU A 84 -8.67 10.90 3.49
CA GLU A 84 -8.79 9.46 3.24
C GLU A 84 -7.45 8.81 2.86
N GLN A 85 -6.71 9.40 1.91
CA GLN A 85 -5.41 8.89 1.48
C GLN A 85 -4.37 8.88 2.62
N THR A 86 -4.38 9.90 3.49
CA THR A 86 -3.44 9.96 4.63
C THR A 86 -3.68 8.82 5.61
N ILE A 87 -4.93 8.43 5.87
CA ILE A 87 -5.27 7.28 6.71
C ILE A 87 -4.65 6.00 6.15
N PHE A 88 -4.85 5.73 4.84
CA PHE A 88 -4.25 4.56 4.19
C PHE A 88 -2.72 4.58 4.24
N SER A 89 -2.10 5.74 4.04
CA SER A 89 -0.64 5.87 4.09
C SER A 89 -0.07 5.63 5.50
N LYS A 90 -0.78 6.09 6.55
CA LYS A 90 -0.41 5.86 7.95
C LYS A 90 -0.50 4.37 8.28
N ILE A 91 -1.61 3.72 7.94
CA ILE A 91 -1.81 2.28 8.13
C ILE A 91 -0.73 1.47 7.39
N THR A 92 -0.39 1.85 6.16
CA THR A 92 0.64 1.17 5.36
C THR A 92 2.03 1.27 6.02
N THR A 93 2.39 2.45 6.51
CA THR A 93 3.67 2.70 7.17
C THR A 93 3.78 1.90 8.48
N GLN A 94 2.72 1.93 9.29
CA GLN A 94 2.63 1.19 10.54
C GLN A 94 2.70 -0.33 10.29
N ASN A 95 1.94 -0.85 9.31
CA ASN A 95 2.01 -2.26 8.93
C ASN A 95 3.40 -2.68 8.48
N LYS A 96 4.11 -1.84 7.71
CA LYS A 96 5.49 -2.11 7.31
C LYS A 96 6.42 -2.20 8.51
N ALA A 97 6.29 -1.29 9.48
CA ALA A 97 7.09 -1.32 10.71
C ALA A 97 6.82 -2.59 11.53
N ILE A 98 5.56 -2.96 11.72
CA ILE A 98 5.18 -4.19 12.46
C ILE A 98 5.77 -5.42 11.77
N ILE A 99 5.54 -5.59 10.46
CA ILE A 99 6.02 -6.76 9.71
C ILE A 99 7.55 -6.84 9.79
N SER A 100 8.25 -5.71 9.63
CA SER A 100 9.71 -5.67 9.74
C SER A 100 10.19 -6.14 11.12
N ALA A 101 9.57 -5.64 12.19
CA ALA A 101 9.93 -6.04 13.54
C ALA A 101 9.61 -7.53 13.80
N SER A 102 8.42 -7.99 13.40
CA SER A 102 8.01 -9.39 13.52
C SER A 102 8.99 -10.33 12.84
N VAL A 103 9.35 -10.04 11.58
CA VAL A 103 10.29 -10.86 10.81
C VAL A 103 11.68 -10.87 11.45
N ASN A 104 12.16 -9.74 11.99
CA ASN A 104 13.46 -9.72 12.68
C ASN A 104 13.45 -10.62 13.93
N VAL A 105 12.41 -10.55 14.76
CA VAL A 105 12.29 -11.41 15.96
C VAL A 105 12.25 -12.90 15.57
N ALA A 106 11.47 -13.24 14.54
CA ALA A 106 11.37 -14.62 14.07
C ALA A 106 12.69 -15.14 13.47
N LYS A 107 13.41 -14.31 12.70
CA LYS A 107 14.70 -14.67 12.10
C LYS A 107 15.78 -14.94 13.14
N GLU A 108 15.78 -14.18 14.23
CA GLU A 108 16.71 -14.36 15.35
C GLU A 108 16.31 -15.52 16.28
N GLY A 109 15.20 -16.24 15.97
CA GLY A 109 14.71 -17.34 16.78
C GLY A 109 14.29 -16.93 18.19
N LYS A 110 13.94 -15.65 18.40
CA LYS A 110 13.58 -15.12 19.71
C LYS A 110 12.11 -15.36 20.03
N PRO A 111 11.76 -15.60 21.32
CA PRO A 111 10.38 -15.59 21.75
C PRO A 111 9.66 -14.30 21.32
N PHE A 112 8.43 -14.41 20.84
CA PHE A 112 7.69 -13.23 20.37
C PHE A 112 7.35 -12.24 21.50
N THR A 113 7.38 -12.70 22.75
CA THR A 113 7.29 -11.86 23.96
C THR A 113 8.47 -10.89 24.08
N ASP A 114 9.64 -11.21 23.53
CA ASP A 114 10.83 -10.34 23.60
C ASP A 114 10.61 -9.02 22.86
N ALA A 115 9.74 -9.01 21.84
CA ALA A 115 9.41 -7.80 21.11
C ALA A 115 8.69 -6.75 21.99
N GLU A 116 7.89 -7.19 22.97
CA GLU A 116 7.28 -6.29 23.94
C GLU A 116 8.32 -5.67 24.86
N PHE A 117 9.32 -6.47 25.25
CA PHE A 117 10.47 -5.97 26.02
C PHE A 117 11.28 -4.95 25.21
N VAL A 118 11.62 -5.27 23.96
CA VAL A 118 12.32 -4.35 23.05
C VAL A 118 11.53 -3.04 22.89
N LYS A 119 10.20 -3.12 22.73
CA LYS A 119 9.34 -1.93 22.66
C LYS A 119 9.46 -1.05 23.91
N LYS A 120 9.45 -1.65 25.11
CA LYS A 120 9.64 -0.91 26.37
C LYS A 120 10.99 -0.19 26.41
N CYS A 121 12.07 -0.85 26.00
CA CYS A 121 13.40 -0.23 25.93
C CYS A 121 13.42 0.96 24.96
N VAL A 122 12.85 0.79 23.75
CA VAL A 122 12.77 1.86 22.74
C VAL A 122 11.98 3.05 23.25
N LEU A 123 10.83 2.83 23.89
CA LEU A 123 10.00 3.90 24.45
C LEU A 123 10.71 4.64 25.59
N SER A 124 11.41 3.92 26.47
CA SER A 124 12.21 4.53 27.53
C SER A 124 13.32 5.42 26.97
N MET A 125 14.06 4.95 25.97
CA MET A 125 15.11 5.73 25.32
C MET A 125 14.55 6.94 24.57
N ALA A 126 13.50 6.73 23.77
CA ALA A 126 12.88 7.79 22.97
C ALA A 126 12.28 8.89 23.87
N GLY A 127 11.71 8.53 25.03
CA GLY A 127 11.22 9.50 26.00
C GLY A 127 12.29 10.45 26.54
N ASN A 128 13.53 9.98 26.65
CA ASN A 128 14.64 10.80 27.13
C ASN A 128 15.35 11.57 26.01
N ILE A 129 15.47 10.98 24.82
CA ILE A 129 16.26 11.55 23.71
C ILE A 129 15.42 12.44 22.81
N CYS A 130 14.17 12.04 22.53
CA CYS A 130 13.32 12.65 21.52
C CYS A 130 11.83 12.53 21.88
N PRO A 131 11.38 13.21 22.95
CA PRO A 131 10.03 13.08 23.48
C PRO A 131 8.94 13.44 22.45
N ASP A 132 9.22 14.37 21.53
CA ASP A 132 8.27 14.82 20.51
C ASP A 132 7.82 13.71 19.54
N ILE A 133 8.60 12.64 19.38
CA ILE A 133 8.32 11.55 18.44
C ILE A 133 7.97 10.22 19.09
N VAL A 134 7.95 10.14 20.43
CA VAL A 134 7.65 8.90 21.19
C VAL A 134 6.34 8.26 20.74
N HIS A 135 5.29 9.07 20.56
CA HIS A 135 3.96 8.59 20.17
C HIS A 135 3.98 7.72 18.89
N LYS A 136 4.92 7.97 17.96
CA LYS A 136 5.06 7.18 16.72
C LYS A 136 5.48 5.74 17.00
N PHE A 137 6.27 5.51 18.06
CA PHE A 137 6.69 4.18 18.48
C PHE A 137 5.62 3.48 19.32
N GLU A 138 4.86 4.24 20.12
CA GLU A 138 3.73 3.72 20.91
C GLU A 138 2.65 3.12 20.01
N GLU A 139 2.37 3.80 18.89
CA GLU A 139 1.41 3.36 17.89
C GLU A 139 1.77 2.02 17.24
N VAL A 140 3.03 1.54 17.29
CA VAL A 140 3.42 0.25 16.67
C VAL A 140 3.06 -0.93 17.58
N PRO A 141 2.05 -1.76 17.25
CA PRO A 141 1.69 -2.93 18.05
C PRO A 141 2.74 -4.04 17.90
N LEU A 142 3.48 -4.31 18.99
CA LEU A 142 4.49 -5.38 19.05
C LEU A 142 4.16 -6.44 20.09
N SER A 143 2.86 -6.64 20.38
CA SER A 143 2.47 -7.72 21.29
C SER A 143 2.78 -9.08 20.69
N ALA A 144 3.05 -10.07 21.54
CA ALA A 144 3.37 -11.43 21.08
C ALA A 144 2.29 -11.95 20.11
N ARG A 145 1.01 -11.75 20.45
CA ARG A 145 -0.15 -12.10 19.61
C ARG A 145 -0.14 -11.39 18.25
N THR A 146 0.25 -10.12 18.22
CA THR A 146 0.34 -9.38 16.95
C THR A 146 1.43 -9.98 16.08
N ILE A 147 2.58 -10.28 16.65
CA ILE A 147 3.72 -10.85 15.93
C ILE A 147 3.39 -12.24 15.40
N THR A 148 2.78 -13.11 16.22
CA THR A 148 2.30 -14.44 15.78
C THR A 148 1.48 -14.31 14.50
N ARG A 149 0.44 -13.48 14.53
CA ARG A 149 -0.44 -13.29 13.37
C ARG A 149 0.31 -12.75 12.14
N ARG A 150 1.27 -11.84 12.33
CA ARG A 150 2.06 -11.31 11.21
C ARG A 150 3.02 -12.33 10.62
N ILE A 151 3.59 -13.20 11.44
CA ILE A 151 4.43 -14.28 10.97
C ILE A 151 3.62 -15.34 10.24
N GLU A 152 2.42 -15.68 10.73
CA GLU A 152 1.46 -16.54 10.02
C GLU A 152 1.07 -15.93 8.66
N ASP A 153 0.65 -14.64 8.63
CA ASP A 153 0.33 -13.92 7.38
C ASP A 153 1.49 -14.01 6.36
N VAL A 154 2.74 -13.83 6.84
CA VAL A 154 3.95 -13.92 6.01
C VAL A 154 4.21 -15.35 5.55
N GLY A 155 4.06 -16.34 6.45
CA GLY A 155 4.22 -17.76 6.15
C GLY A 155 3.24 -18.24 5.08
N ASP A 156 1.97 -17.90 5.22
CA ASP A 156 0.92 -18.21 4.24
C ASP A 156 1.21 -17.56 2.89
N ASN A 157 1.70 -16.32 2.90
CA ASN A 157 2.07 -15.64 1.67
C ASN A 157 3.24 -16.34 0.95
N LEU A 158 4.28 -16.72 1.69
CA LEU A 158 5.44 -17.45 1.17
C LEU A 158 5.03 -18.83 0.63
N LEU A 159 4.18 -19.55 1.36
CA LEU A 159 3.64 -20.83 0.93
C LEU A 159 2.85 -20.70 -0.38
N ASN A 160 1.98 -19.71 -0.48
CA ASN A 160 1.22 -19.44 -1.70
C ASN A 160 2.13 -19.07 -2.89
N GLN A 161 3.20 -18.31 -2.66
CA GLN A 161 4.19 -18.02 -3.69
C GLN A 161 4.93 -19.28 -4.13
N LEU A 162 5.33 -20.13 -3.18
CA LEU A 162 5.98 -21.41 -3.47
C LEU A 162 5.07 -22.30 -4.31
N ILE A 163 3.80 -22.49 -3.92
CA ILE A 163 2.82 -23.29 -4.67
C ILE A 163 2.62 -22.75 -6.10
N LYS A 164 2.59 -21.42 -6.28
CA LYS A 164 2.48 -20.83 -7.62
C LYS A 164 3.71 -21.15 -8.47
N LYS A 165 4.90 -21.11 -7.85
CA LYS A 165 6.17 -21.38 -8.52
C LYS A 165 6.34 -22.87 -8.83
N THR A 166 5.92 -23.77 -7.96
CA THR A 166 6.04 -25.23 -8.20
C THR A 166 5.23 -25.68 -9.41
N LYS A 167 4.10 -25.03 -9.72
CA LYS A 167 3.32 -25.29 -10.95
C LYS A 167 4.09 -25.02 -12.24
N THR A 168 5.18 -24.25 -12.19
CA THR A 168 6.03 -23.98 -13.36
C THR A 168 7.19 -24.97 -13.50
N PHE A 169 7.39 -25.86 -12.53
CA PHE A 169 8.49 -26.81 -12.56
C PHE A 169 8.15 -27.99 -13.47
N GLN A 170 9.05 -28.31 -14.40
CA GLN A 170 8.93 -29.53 -15.20
C GLN A 170 9.37 -30.76 -14.40
N TYR A 171 10.40 -30.58 -13.57
CA TYR A 171 10.96 -31.56 -12.66
C TYR A 171 11.39 -30.84 -11.38
N PHE A 172 11.28 -31.51 -10.24
CA PHE A 172 11.85 -31.07 -8.97
C PHE A 172 12.28 -32.31 -8.19
N SER A 173 13.16 -32.12 -7.21
CA SER A 173 13.54 -33.17 -6.27
C SER A 173 13.13 -32.78 -4.86
N LEU A 174 12.97 -33.79 -3.99
CA LEU A 174 12.69 -33.59 -2.58
C LEU A 174 13.90 -34.08 -1.78
N ALA A 175 14.36 -33.25 -0.85
CA ALA A 175 15.31 -33.67 0.18
C ALA A 175 14.54 -33.82 1.50
N LEU A 176 14.66 -35.00 2.11
CA LEU A 176 14.03 -35.37 3.37
C LEU A 176 15.13 -35.49 4.42
N ASP A 177 14.92 -34.86 5.56
CA ASP A 177 15.83 -34.92 6.71
C ASP A 177 15.03 -35.27 7.96
N GLU A 178 15.34 -36.42 8.56
CA GLU A 178 14.66 -36.91 9.76
C GLU A 178 15.63 -36.86 10.96
N SER A 179 15.15 -36.34 12.07
CA SER A 179 15.88 -36.28 13.34
C SER A 179 14.95 -36.56 14.51
N THR A 180 15.48 -36.90 15.68
CA THR A 180 14.69 -36.99 16.92
C THR A 180 14.97 -35.79 17.82
N ASP A 181 13.93 -35.24 18.43
CA ASP A 181 14.09 -34.16 19.40
C ASP A 181 14.47 -34.67 20.80
N VAL A 182 14.63 -33.74 21.74
CA VAL A 182 15.06 -34.06 23.13
C VAL A 182 14.06 -34.90 23.92
N VAL A 183 12.84 -35.10 23.40
CA VAL A 183 11.82 -35.97 23.97
C VAL A 183 11.56 -37.21 23.11
N ASP A 184 12.51 -37.58 22.25
CA ASP A 184 12.48 -38.75 21.38
C ASP A 184 11.32 -38.75 20.37
N SER A 185 10.82 -37.57 20.01
CA SER A 185 9.83 -37.43 18.94
C SER A 185 10.52 -37.23 17.60
N ALA A 186 10.15 -38.05 16.61
CA ALA A 186 10.67 -37.93 15.25
C ALA A 186 10.16 -36.63 14.58
N GLN A 187 11.08 -35.87 14.01
CA GLN A 187 10.87 -34.62 13.29
C GLN A 187 11.34 -34.81 11.85
N LEU A 188 10.46 -34.56 10.88
CA LEU A 188 10.76 -34.66 9.44
C LEU A 188 10.72 -33.29 8.78
N ILE A 189 11.82 -32.90 8.14
CA ILE A 189 11.91 -31.68 7.33
C ILE A 189 11.94 -32.06 5.85
N VAL A 190 11.15 -31.36 5.04
CA VAL A 190 11.03 -31.58 3.60
C VAL A 190 11.45 -30.31 2.85
N PHE A 191 12.44 -30.44 1.97
CA PHE A 191 12.89 -29.35 1.09
C PHE A 191 12.61 -29.68 -0.38
N ILE A 192 12.10 -28.68 -1.11
CA ILE A 192 11.99 -28.73 -2.58
C ILE A 192 13.30 -28.19 -3.18
N ARG A 193 13.91 -28.95 -4.09
CA ARG A 193 15.14 -28.60 -4.83
C ARG A 193 14.89 -28.57 -6.34
#